data_AF-A0AA43LFG4-F1
#
_entry.id   AF-A0AA43LFG4-F1
#
_cell.length_a   1.000
_cell.length_b   1.000
_cell.length_c   1.000
_cell.angle_alpha   90.00
_cell.angle_beta   90.00
_cell.angle_gamma   90.00
#
_symmetry.space_group_name_H-M   'P 1'
#
loop_
_entity.id
_entity.type
_entity.pdbx_description
1 polymer ?
#
loop_
_entity_poly.entity_id
_entity_poly.type
_entity_poly.pdbx_seq_one_letter_code
_entity_poly.pdbx_strand_id
1 'polypeptide(L)'
;MSFQQRKKDYLQRLVEEFFAKLQKLINGQKHLSKTEIDELLDDCYQFFFDNFGVTHSDSFGQVAEKITDFELLEQYAKLLLTEYEAAGTVLDKNLLGKALEIVEYINTVDSTYSWERTIMREDILRNLEE
;
A
#
# COMPACT_ATOMS: atom_id res chain seq x y z
N MET A 1 30.92 -4.23 -7.58
CA MET A 1 29.47 -3.97 -7.65
C MET A 1 29.23 -2.48 -7.78
N SER A 2 28.51 -2.04 -8.82
CA SER A 2 28.18 -0.62 -9.02
C SER A 2 27.20 -0.13 -7.95
N PHE A 3 27.15 1.19 -7.71
CA PHE A 3 26.21 1.82 -6.78
C PHE A 3 24.74 1.57 -7.17
N GLN A 4 24.44 1.57 -8.47
CA GLN A 4 23.10 1.30 -9.00
C GLN A 4 22.59 -0.11 -8.66
N GLN A 5 23.46 -1.12 -8.74
CA GLN A 5 23.08 -2.49 -8.37
C GLN A 5 22.71 -2.59 -6.89
N ARG A 6 23.52 -1.97 -6.01
CA ARG A 6 23.23 -1.96 -4.56
C ARG A 6 21.91 -1.29 -4.22
N LYS A 7 21.55 -0.20 -4.92
CA LYS A 7 20.26 0.48 -4.74
C LYS A 7 19.09 -0.42 -5.15
N LYS A 8 19.22 -1.13 -6.28
CA LYS A 8 18.21 -2.08 -6.76
C LYS A 8 18.02 -3.25 -5.79
N ASP A 9 19.11 -3.85 -5.32
CA ASP A 9 19.08 -4.98 -4.37
C ASP A 9 18.51 -4.58 -3.00
N TYR A 10 18.60 -3.29 -2.63
CA TYR A 10 18.00 -2.76 -1.42
C TYR A 10 16.50 -2.55 -1.57
N LEU A 11 16.05 -1.91 -2.66
CA LEU A 11 14.63 -1.73 -2.95
C LEU A 11 13.89 -3.06 -3.07
N GLN A 12 14.50 -4.06 -3.73
CA GLN A 12 13.89 -5.37 -3.84
C GLN A 12 13.71 -6.05 -2.48
N ARG A 13 14.69 -5.93 -1.57
CA ARG A 13 14.56 -6.43 -0.20
C ARG A 13 13.44 -5.72 0.58
N LEU A 14 13.32 -4.41 0.41
CA LEU A 14 12.23 -3.63 1.01
C LEU A 14 10.85 -4.11 0.51
N VAL A 15 10.70 -4.33 -0.79
CA VAL A 15 9.48 -4.88 -1.38
C VAL A 15 9.16 -6.26 -0.81
N GLU A 16 10.13 -7.17 -0.79
CA GLU A 16 9.95 -8.54 -0.29
C GLU A 16 9.57 -8.57 1.21
N GLU A 17 10.25 -7.76 2.02
CA GLU A 17 9.97 -7.64 3.46
C GLU A 17 8.56 -7.10 3.71
N PHE A 18 8.17 -6.04 2.99
CA PHE A 18 6.85 -5.46 3.11
C PHE A 18 5.75 -6.42 2.63
N PHE A 19 5.93 -7.06 1.49
CA PHE A 19 4.97 -8.02 0.95
C PHE A 19 4.72 -9.17 1.91
N ALA A 20 5.78 -9.66 2.59
CA ALA A 20 5.63 -10.70 3.60
C ALA A 20 4.80 -10.24 4.82
N LYS A 21 4.93 -8.99 5.25
CA LYS A 21 4.10 -8.41 6.32
C LYS A 21 2.65 -8.26 5.88
N LEU A 22 2.43 -7.70 4.70
CA LEU A 22 1.09 -7.51 4.12
C LEU A 22 0.36 -8.85 3.90
N GLN A 23 1.05 -9.87 3.38
CA GLN A 23 0.49 -11.21 3.19
C GLN A 23 0.03 -11.85 4.51
N LYS A 24 0.74 -11.63 5.61
CA LYS A 24 0.30 -12.12 6.94
C LYS A 24 -1.00 -11.46 7.37
N LEU A 25 -1.14 -10.17 7.10
CA LEU A 25 -2.35 -9.42 7.39
C LEU A 25 -3.53 -9.92 6.54
N ILE A 26 -3.36 -9.97 5.21
CA ILE A 26 -4.41 -10.39 4.27
C ILE A 26 -4.86 -11.83 4.52
N ASN A 27 -3.93 -12.78 4.65
CA ASN A 27 -4.28 -14.19 4.84
C ASN A 27 -4.74 -14.50 6.26
N GLY A 28 -4.28 -13.72 7.24
CA GLY A 28 -4.58 -13.89 8.65
C GLY A 28 -5.89 -13.25 9.10
N GLN A 29 -6.46 -12.31 8.33
CA GLN A 29 -7.63 -11.50 8.72
C GLN A 29 -8.83 -12.32 9.27
N LYS A 30 -9.04 -13.56 8.85
CA LYS A 30 -10.12 -14.43 9.36
C LYS A 30 -9.86 -15.06 10.73
N HIS A 31 -8.60 -15.08 11.17
CA HIS A 31 -8.14 -15.77 12.38
C HIS A 31 -7.42 -14.85 13.38
N LEU A 32 -7.07 -13.64 12.96
CA LEU A 32 -6.45 -12.62 13.81
C LEU A 32 -7.53 -11.84 14.57
N SER A 33 -7.21 -11.49 15.81
CA SER A 33 -7.98 -10.52 16.58
C SER A 33 -7.81 -9.12 16.00
N LYS A 34 -8.75 -8.21 16.32
CA LYS A 34 -8.66 -6.81 15.89
C LYS A 34 -7.36 -6.14 16.36
N THR A 35 -6.90 -6.45 17.58
CA THR A 35 -5.62 -5.96 18.10
C THR A 35 -4.43 -6.41 17.27
N GLU A 36 -4.35 -7.69 16.88
CA GLU A 36 -3.26 -8.19 16.04
C GLU A 36 -3.28 -7.57 14.63
N ILE A 37 -4.48 -7.31 14.09
CA ILE A 37 -4.65 -6.61 12.82
C ILE A 37 -4.11 -5.18 12.91
N ASP A 38 -4.47 -4.46 13.98
CA ASP A 38 -4.05 -3.07 14.18
C ASP A 38 -2.53 -2.98 14.39
N GLU A 39 -1.93 -3.90 15.16
CA GLU A 39 -0.46 -3.99 15.33
C GLU A 39 0.27 -4.25 14.01
N LEU A 40 -0.26 -5.13 13.15
CA LEU A 40 0.33 -5.41 11.84
C LEU A 40 0.20 -4.23 10.88
N LEU A 41 -0.90 -3.49 10.94
CA LEU A 41 -1.08 -2.25 10.17
C LEU A 41 -0.07 -1.19 10.63
N ASP A 42 0.07 -0.97 11.93
CA ASP A 42 1.05 -0.05 12.51
C ASP A 42 2.48 -0.42 12.07
N ASP A 43 2.84 -1.70 12.12
CA ASP A 43 4.12 -2.21 11.64
C ASP A 43 4.37 -1.94 10.15
N CYS A 44 3.31 -1.98 9.34
CA CYS A 44 3.37 -1.68 7.91
C CYS A 44 3.52 -0.17 7.66
N TYR A 45 2.82 0.67 8.41
CA TYR A 45 2.97 2.12 8.32
C TYR A 45 4.31 2.61 8.84
N GLN A 46 4.80 2.01 9.93
CA GLN A 46 6.12 2.30 10.48
C GLN A 46 7.22 2.00 9.46
N PHE A 47 7.08 0.93 8.66
CA PHE A 47 8.00 0.64 7.57
C PHE A 47 8.08 1.78 6.54
N PHE A 48 6.94 2.33 6.10
CA PHE A 48 6.94 3.43 5.15
C PHE A 48 7.42 4.75 5.76
N PHE A 49 7.16 4.95 7.06
CA PHE A 49 7.71 6.09 7.79
C PHE A 49 9.24 6.01 7.88
N ASP A 50 9.80 4.87 8.30
CA ASP A 50 11.25 4.71 8.51
C ASP A 50 12.04 4.81 7.21
N ASN A 51 11.49 4.29 6.11
CA ASN A 51 12.20 4.23 4.83
C ASN A 51 11.93 5.44 3.92
N PHE A 52 10.76 6.09 4.03
CA PHE A 52 10.32 7.14 3.10
C PHE A 52 9.77 8.39 3.79
N GLY A 53 9.63 8.40 5.12
CA GLY A 53 9.07 9.52 5.88
C GLY A 53 7.59 9.77 5.59
N VAL A 54 6.86 8.74 5.16
CA VAL A 54 5.42 8.81 4.86
C VAL A 54 4.61 8.73 6.16
N THR A 55 3.56 9.53 6.25
CA THR A 55 2.65 9.64 7.40
C THR A 55 1.19 9.51 6.92
N HIS A 56 0.27 9.09 7.79
CA HIS A 56 -1.16 8.98 7.44
C HIS A 56 -1.76 10.29 6.93
N SER A 57 -1.27 11.43 7.43
CA SER A 57 -1.73 12.77 7.04
C SER A 57 -1.22 13.24 5.68
N ASP A 58 -0.25 12.53 5.07
CA ASP A 58 0.24 12.91 3.76
C ASP A 58 -0.87 12.78 2.70
N SER A 59 -1.00 13.79 1.86
CA SER A 59 -1.81 13.72 0.64
C SER A 59 -1.19 12.76 -0.37
N PHE A 60 -1.96 12.31 -1.37
CA PHE A 60 -1.44 11.50 -2.48
C PHE A 60 -0.18 12.09 -3.10
N GLY A 61 -0.18 13.40 -3.42
CA GLY A 61 0.97 14.06 -4.03
C GLY A 61 2.24 13.94 -3.19
N GLN A 62 2.12 14.11 -1.86
CA GLN A 62 3.25 13.95 -0.95
C GLN A 62 3.72 12.50 -0.85
N VAL A 63 2.81 11.53 -0.88
CA VAL A 63 3.16 10.10 -0.91
C VAL A 63 3.90 9.75 -2.20
N ALA A 64 3.41 10.19 -3.36
CA ALA A 64 4.02 9.94 -4.67
C ALA A 64 5.41 10.60 -4.82
N GLU A 65 5.62 11.76 -4.18
CA GLU A 65 6.94 12.40 -4.13
C GLU A 65 7.94 11.63 -3.26
N LYS A 66 7.49 11.04 -2.15
CA LYS A 66 8.33 10.28 -1.20
C LYS A 66 8.64 8.87 -1.69
N ILE A 67 7.64 8.18 -2.25
CA ILE A 67 7.75 6.81 -2.77
C ILE A 67 7.83 6.87 -4.30
N THR A 68 9.04 7.08 -4.80
CA THR A 68 9.27 7.19 -6.26
C THR A 68 9.21 5.85 -7.00
N ASP A 69 9.27 4.74 -6.28
CA ASP A 69 9.24 3.40 -6.84
C ASP A 69 7.79 2.91 -6.97
N PHE A 70 7.36 2.59 -8.19
CA PHE A 70 5.97 2.26 -8.47
C PHE A 70 5.50 0.95 -7.83
N GLU A 71 6.39 -0.01 -7.61
CA GLU A 71 6.03 -1.26 -6.97
C GLU A 71 5.74 -1.01 -5.49
N LEU A 72 6.60 -0.25 -4.80
CA LEU A 72 6.36 0.16 -3.40
C LEU A 72 5.14 1.08 -3.26
N LEU A 73 4.91 1.97 -4.22
CA LEU A 73 3.74 2.84 -4.23
C LEU A 73 2.45 2.02 -4.42
N GLU A 74 2.46 0.99 -5.27
CA GLU A 74 1.37 0.03 -5.39
C GLU A 74 1.14 -0.74 -4.08
N GLN A 75 2.21 -1.18 -3.40
CA GLN A 75 2.08 -1.82 -2.10
C GLN A 75 1.47 -0.90 -1.04
N TYR A 76 1.77 0.40 -1.08
CA TYR A 76 1.15 1.38 -0.19
C TYR A 76 -0.36 1.54 -0.47
N ALA A 77 -0.77 1.53 -1.75
CA ALA A 77 -2.20 1.51 -2.10
C ALA A 77 -2.92 0.25 -1.57
N LYS A 78 -2.26 -0.92 -1.66
CA LYS A 78 -2.77 -2.18 -1.07
C LYS A 78 -2.93 -2.06 0.45
N LEU A 79 -1.99 -1.42 1.14
CA LEU A 79 -2.07 -1.18 2.59
C LEU A 79 -3.28 -0.32 2.96
N LEU A 80 -3.52 0.78 2.25
CA LEU A 80 -4.67 1.67 2.47
C LEU A 80 -6.01 0.93 2.29
N LEU A 81 -6.11 0.10 1.25
CA LEU A 81 -7.29 -0.73 1.01
C LEU A 81 -7.46 -1.77 2.14
N THR A 82 -6.38 -2.41 2.55
CA THR A 82 -6.41 -3.42 3.62
C THR A 82 -6.83 -2.82 4.96
N GLU A 83 -6.37 -1.60 5.28
CA GLU A 83 -6.82 -0.87 6.47
C GLU A 83 -8.32 -0.57 6.40
N TYR A 84 -8.80 -0.09 5.25
CA TYR A 84 -10.23 0.16 5.05
C TYR A 84 -11.08 -1.09 5.29
N GLU A 85 -10.69 -2.23 4.71
CA GLU A 85 -11.38 -3.51 4.90
C GLU A 85 -11.32 -4.01 6.35
N ALA A 86 -10.22 -3.70 7.05
CA ALA A 86 -10.02 -4.04 8.46
C ALA A 86 -10.71 -3.09 9.45
N ALA A 87 -11.13 -1.89 9.03
CA ALA A 87 -11.71 -0.86 9.90
C ALA A 87 -13.09 -1.24 10.46
N GLY A 88 -13.74 -2.25 9.87
CA GLY A 88 -15.00 -2.80 10.36
C GLY A 88 -16.16 -1.81 10.25
N THR A 89 -16.46 -1.08 11.33
CA THR A 89 -17.70 -0.28 11.45
C THR A 89 -17.55 1.18 11.05
N VAL A 90 -16.33 1.73 11.06
CA VAL A 90 -16.05 3.12 10.67
C VAL A 90 -15.22 3.09 9.39
N LEU A 91 -15.91 3.33 8.27
CA LEU A 91 -15.30 3.29 6.94
C LEU A 91 -14.72 4.66 6.61
N ASP A 92 -13.39 4.79 6.62
CA ASP A 92 -12.72 6.01 6.16
C ASP A 92 -12.55 5.98 4.63
N LYS A 93 -13.54 6.53 3.92
CA LYS A 93 -13.50 6.63 2.46
C LYS A 93 -12.34 7.47 1.93
N ASN A 94 -11.67 8.28 2.76
CA ASN A 94 -10.46 8.99 2.33
C ASN A 94 -9.30 8.04 2.03
N LEU A 95 -9.21 6.91 2.74
CA LEU A 95 -8.22 5.87 2.46
C LEU A 95 -8.41 5.30 1.06
N LEU A 96 -9.67 5.00 0.69
CA LEU A 96 -10.03 4.53 -0.64
C LEU A 96 -9.76 5.58 -1.72
N GLY A 97 -10.12 6.85 -1.48
CA GLY A 97 -9.83 7.93 -2.41
C GLY A 97 -8.32 8.06 -2.68
N LYS A 98 -7.50 8.03 -1.63
CA LYS A 98 -6.04 8.07 -1.74
C LYS A 98 -5.49 6.84 -2.48
N ALA A 99 -6.00 5.65 -2.17
CA ALA A 99 -5.60 4.41 -2.84
C ALA A 99 -5.94 4.45 -4.34
N LEU A 100 -7.11 4.97 -4.70
CA LEU A 100 -7.54 5.12 -6.09
C LEU A 100 -6.64 6.09 -6.85
N GLU A 101 -6.34 7.26 -6.27
CA GLU A 101 -5.44 8.25 -6.88
C GLU A 101 -4.05 7.66 -7.16
N ILE A 102 -3.53 6.85 -6.23
CA ILE A 102 -2.28 6.13 -6.43
C ILE A 102 -2.37 5.16 -7.61
N VAL A 103 -3.39 4.31 -7.64
CA VAL A 103 -3.54 3.30 -8.70
C VAL A 103 -3.69 3.95 -10.09
N GLU A 104 -4.49 5.01 -10.18
CA GLU A 104 -4.67 5.78 -11.42
C GLU A 104 -3.38 6.48 -11.86
N TYR A 105 -2.63 7.05 -10.91
CA TYR A 105 -1.33 7.62 -11.19
C TYR A 105 -0.39 6.58 -11.79
N ILE A 106 -0.24 5.42 -11.15
CA ILE A 106 0.66 4.36 -11.63
C ILE A 106 0.20 3.89 -13.02
N ASN A 107 -1.10 3.66 -13.25
CA ASN A 107 -1.64 3.30 -14.58
C ASN A 107 -1.34 4.33 -15.67
N THR A 108 -1.21 5.60 -15.30
CA THR A 108 -0.91 6.68 -16.24
C THR A 108 0.57 6.74 -16.60
N VAL A 109 1.46 6.47 -15.62
CA VAL A 109 2.91 6.64 -15.78
C VAL A 109 3.67 5.34 -16.11
N ASP A 110 3.12 4.18 -15.75
CA ASP A 110 3.68 2.86 -16.00
C ASP A 110 2.83 2.12 -17.05
N SER A 111 3.43 1.83 -18.20
CA SER A 111 2.77 1.12 -19.30
C SER A 111 2.71 -0.40 -19.10
N THR A 112 3.25 -0.91 -17.99
CA THR A 112 3.22 -2.33 -17.66
C THR A 112 1.82 -2.73 -17.22
N TYR A 113 1.18 -3.62 -17.97
CA TYR A 113 -0.11 -4.17 -17.59
C TYR A 113 0.00 -4.97 -16.28
N SER A 114 -0.87 -4.66 -15.31
CA SER A 114 -1.01 -5.39 -14.05
C SER A 114 -2.47 -5.77 -13.81
N TRP A 115 -2.73 -7.08 -13.79
CA TRP A 115 -4.05 -7.61 -13.48
C TRP A 115 -4.44 -7.33 -12.02
N GLU A 116 -3.51 -7.47 -11.08
CA GLU A 116 -3.74 -7.17 -9.67
C GLU A 116 -4.15 -5.71 -9.46
N ARG A 117 -3.50 -4.80 -10.17
CA ARG A 117 -3.81 -3.37 -10.13
C ARG A 117 -5.20 -3.07 -10.71
N THR A 118 -5.60 -3.81 -11.75
CA THR A 118 -6.95 -3.71 -12.33
C THR A 118 -8.01 -4.17 -11.33
N ILE A 119 -7.80 -5.33 -10.69
CA ILE A 119 -8.72 -5.82 -9.64
C ILE A 119 -8.83 -4.82 -8.50
N MET A 120 -7.69 -4.36 -7.98
CA MET A 120 -7.67 -3.41 -6.85
C MET A 120 -8.43 -2.13 -7.17
N ARG A 121 -8.27 -1.59 -8.39
CA ARG A 121 -9.02 -0.43 -8.86
C ARG A 121 -10.52 -0.66 -8.80
N GLU A 122 -10.99 -1.77 -9.37
CA GLU A 122 -12.41 -2.10 -9.40
C GLU A 122 -12.97 -2.34 -7.99
N ASP A 123 -12.20 -2.99 -7.11
CA ASP A 123 -12.58 -3.19 -5.71
C ASP A 123 -12.69 -1.86 -4.95
N ILE A 124 -11.76 -0.92 -5.16
CA ILE A 124 -11.83 0.42 -4.57
C ILE A 124 -13.07 1.18 -5.07
N LEU A 125 -13.32 1.16 -6.38
CA LEU A 125 -14.47 1.85 -6.97
C LEU A 125 -15.80 1.30 -6.44
N ARG A 126 -15.94 -0.03 -6.36
CA ARG A 126 -17.12 -0.67 -5.78
C ARG A 126 -17.36 -0.20 -4.34
N ASN A 127 -16.32 -0.20 -3.50
CA ASN A 127 -16.44 0.24 -2.10
C ASN A 127 -16.73 1.74 -1.95
N LEU A 128 -16.37 2.58 -2.93
CA LEU A 128 -16.70 4.01 -2.93
C LEU A 128 -18.19 4.25 -3.26
N GLU A 129 -18.77 3.42 -4.13
CA GLU A 129 -20.17 3.50 -4.58
C GLU A 129 -21.19 2.96 -3.56
N GLU A 130 -20.77 2.04 -2.68
CA GLU A 130 -21.56 1.51 -1.55
C GLU A 130 -21.77 2.54 -0.42
#